data_AF-A0A1Y2FK21-F1
#
_entry.id   AF-A0A1Y2FK21-F1
#
_cell.length_a   1.000
_cell.length_b   1.000
_cell.length_c   1.000
_cell.angle_alpha   90.00
_cell.angle_beta   90.00
_cell.angle_gamma   90.00
#
_symmetry.space_group_name_H-M   'P 1'
#
loop_
_entity.id
_entity.type
_entity.pdbx_description
1 polymer ?
#
loop_
_entity_poly.entity_id
_entity_poly.type
_entity_poly.pdbx_seq_one_letter_code
_entity_poly.pdbx_strand_id
1 'polypeptide(L)'
;VRTYKLSATPSVNSLVLFIAYLSRRLRSIDKVLSALAFHFKPLMSTWEKVRTHPRVLLALRGSLKLTAVPIKRSPPLLPSHLVSFATSTLASPSPSHDDILALAIAVIGFGALLRLGEMVEPSHLDDRDPRKYIKRTSAHLVELKEFHFHLPYHKADRSWRGSDVVIVAENSPPAFNLLGVVALYLRSRDRLHPSNPYLFIRADGSLPPRSWFVDRLRLHAPLVSGHGLRAGGATYLASIGTSASFIK
;
A
#
# COMPACT_ATOMS: atom_id res chain seq x y z
N VAL A 1 12.36 -45.75 4.94
CA VAL A 1 11.47 -44.59 4.65
C VAL A 1 10.13 -44.84 5.30
N ARG A 2 9.67 -44.00 6.25
CA ARG A 2 8.30 -44.10 6.79
C ARG A 2 7.32 -43.54 5.75
N THR A 3 6.64 -44.41 5.02
CA THR A 3 5.57 -44.02 4.08
C THR A 3 4.23 -44.00 4.82
N TYR A 4 3.73 -42.81 5.12
CA TYR A 4 2.38 -42.63 5.63
C TYR A 4 1.39 -42.78 4.46
N LYS A 5 0.48 -43.77 4.52
CA LYS A 5 -0.64 -43.88 3.57
C LYS A 5 -1.68 -42.80 3.89
N LEU A 6 -1.49 -41.62 3.33
CA LEU A 6 -2.46 -40.53 3.41
C LEU A 6 -3.41 -40.60 2.22
N SER A 7 -4.70 -40.37 2.48
CA SER A 7 -5.69 -40.20 1.42
C SER A 7 -5.36 -38.96 0.59
N ALA A 8 -5.68 -39.00 -0.72
CA ALA A 8 -5.59 -37.84 -1.61
C ALA A 8 -6.57 -36.73 -1.19
N THR A 9 -7.65 -37.07 -0.48
CA THR A 9 -8.65 -36.13 0.02
C THR A 9 -8.27 -35.66 1.43
N PRO A 10 -8.05 -34.35 1.65
CA PRO A 10 -7.87 -33.77 2.96
C PRO A 10 -8.93 -34.18 4.00
N SER A 11 -8.45 -34.45 5.19
CA SER A 11 -9.21 -34.79 6.38
C SER A 11 -8.72 -33.95 7.57
N VAL A 12 -9.48 -33.91 8.66
CA VAL A 12 -9.08 -33.18 9.87
C VAL A 12 -7.70 -33.63 10.35
N ASN A 13 -7.45 -34.94 10.39
CA ASN A 13 -6.17 -35.50 10.83
C ASN A 13 -5.02 -35.15 9.87
N SER A 14 -5.22 -35.27 8.56
CA SER A 14 -4.16 -34.97 7.58
C SER A 14 -3.82 -33.47 7.56
N LEU A 15 -4.80 -32.56 7.72
CA LEU A 15 -4.52 -31.14 7.85
C LEU A 15 -3.76 -30.81 9.15
N VAL A 16 -4.11 -31.44 10.28
CA VAL A 16 -3.36 -31.24 11.55
C VAL A 16 -1.90 -31.69 11.38
N LEU A 17 -1.66 -32.86 10.79
CA LEU A 17 -0.32 -33.36 10.53
C LEU A 17 0.44 -32.46 9.55
N PHE A 18 -0.22 -31.99 8.50
CA PHE A 18 0.34 -31.06 7.53
C PHE A 18 0.74 -29.73 8.18
N ILE A 19 -0.12 -29.15 9.02
CA ILE A 19 0.19 -27.93 9.79
C ILE A 19 1.38 -28.19 10.72
N ALA A 20 1.37 -29.30 11.48
CA ALA A 20 2.46 -29.63 12.39
C ALA A 20 3.80 -29.79 11.65
N TYR A 21 3.81 -30.47 10.50
CA TYR A 21 4.98 -30.64 9.64
C TYR A 21 5.52 -29.31 9.11
N LEU A 22 4.63 -28.44 8.65
CA LEU A 22 5.01 -27.13 8.10
C LEU A 22 5.27 -26.07 9.17
N SER A 23 4.85 -26.30 10.41
CA SER A 23 4.90 -25.31 11.51
C SER A 23 6.29 -24.74 11.74
N ARG A 24 7.35 -25.53 11.55
CA ARG A 24 8.73 -25.04 11.72
C ARG A 24 9.36 -24.49 10.45
N ARG A 25 8.70 -24.66 9.29
CA ARG A 25 9.23 -24.36 7.96
C ARG A 25 8.58 -23.12 7.34
N LEU A 26 7.31 -22.87 7.65
CA LEU A 26 6.52 -21.79 7.06
C LEU A 26 5.82 -20.97 8.15
N ARG A 27 5.87 -19.64 7.98
CA ARG A 27 5.23 -18.70 8.91
C ARG A 27 3.76 -18.41 8.60
N SER A 28 3.31 -18.69 7.38
CA SER A 28 1.98 -18.33 6.88
C SER A 28 1.19 -19.54 6.39
N ILE A 29 1.07 -20.55 7.25
CA ILE A 29 0.35 -21.79 6.93
C ILE A 29 -1.14 -21.52 6.69
N ASP A 30 -1.70 -20.50 7.33
CA ASP A 30 -3.05 -20.00 7.06
C ASP A 30 -3.26 -19.64 5.58
N LYS A 31 -2.26 -19.01 4.94
CA LYS A 31 -2.27 -18.68 3.51
C LYS A 31 -2.14 -19.93 2.65
N VAL A 32 -1.31 -20.89 3.05
CA VAL A 32 -1.18 -22.18 2.36
C VAL A 32 -2.52 -22.91 2.37
N LEU A 33 -3.22 -22.96 3.52
CA LEU A 33 -4.56 -23.53 3.58
C LEU A 33 -5.52 -22.77 2.66
N SER A 34 -5.44 -21.44 2.57
CA SER A 34 -6.25 -20.65 1.62
C SER A 34 -5.95 -20.98 0.16
N ALA A 35 -4.69 -21.21 -0.20
CA ALA A 35 -4.33 -21.69 -1.53
C ALA A 35 -4.85 -23.11 -1.78
N LEU A 36 -4.75 -24.02 -0.81
CA LEU A 36 -5.31 -25.37 -0.92
C LEU A 36 -6.84 -25.35 -1.09
N ALA A 37 -7.52 -24.34 -0.53
CA ALA A 37 -8.96 -24.16 -0.75
C ALA A 37 -9.31 -23.97 -2.23
N PHE A 38 -8.46 -23.29 -3.01
CA PHE A 38 -8.66 -23.12 -4.45
C PHE A 38 -8.67 -24.48 -5.18
N HIS A 39 -7.79 -25.40 -4.79
CA HIS A 39 -7.73 -26.74 -5.38
C HIS A 39 -8.82 -27.69 -4.87
N PHE A 40 -9.12 -27.66 -3.57
CA PHE A 40 -10.00 -28.66 -2.97
C PHE A 40 -11.47 -28.26 -2.90
N LYS A 41 -11.83 -26.98 -2.87
CA LYS A 41 -13.25 -26.56 -2.88
C LYS A 41 -14.04 -27.15 -4.06
N PRO A 42 -13.51 -27.20 -5.29
CA PRO A 42 -14.22 -27.83 -6.41
C PRO A 42 -14.35 -29.36 -6.27
N LEU A 43 -13.43 -30.00 -5.54
CA LEU A 43 -13.32 -31.46 -5.44
C LEU A 43 -13.99 -32.03 -4.18
N MET A 44 -14.23 -31.20 -3.16
CA MET A 44 -14.89 -31.62 -1.94
C MET A 44 -15.85 -30.54 -1.40
N SER A 45 -17.11 -30.92 -1.23
CA SER A 45 -18.12 -30.06 -0.59
C SER A 45 -17.87 -29.85 0.91
N THR A 46 -17.06 -30.71 1.53
CA THR A 46 -16.76 -30.69 2.97
C THR A 46 -15.53 -29.86 3.34
N TRP A 47 -14.84 -29.23 2.37
CA TRP A 47 -13.61 -28.48 2.61
C TRP A 47 -13.73 -27.50 3.78
N GLU A 48 -14.78 -26.67 3.79
CA GLU A 48 -14.97 -25.68 4.84
C GLU A 48 -15.18 -26.33 6.21
N LYS A 49 -15.94 -27.42 6.28
CA LYS A 49 -16.16 -28.19 7.52
C LYS A 49 -14.84 -28.75 8.06
N VAL A 50 -14.00 -29.31 7.18
CA VAL A 50 -12.70 -29.88 7.55
C VAL A 50 -11.71 -28.79 7.99
N ARG A 51 -11.60 -27.69 7.24
CA ARG A 51 -10.69 -26.57 7.51
C ARG A 51 -11.02 -25.85 8.81
N THR A 52 -12.30 -25.64 9.09
CA THR A 52 -12.77 -24.91 10.27
C THR A 52 -12.94 -25.81 11.50
N HIS A 53 -12.65 -27.10 11.38
CA HIS A 53 -12.73 -28.04 12.49
C HIS A 53 -11.84 -27.58 13.67
N PRO A 54 -12.32 -27.63 14.93
CA PRO A 54 -11.60 -27.09 16.09
C PRO A 54 -10.15 -27.56 16.22
N ARG A 55 -9.88 -28.85 15.96
CA ARG A 55 -8.51 -29.42 15.98
C ARG A 55 -7.57 -28.78 14.95
N VAL A 56 -8.06 -28.47 13.75
CA VAL A 56 -7.28 -27.80 12.70
C VAL A 56 -6.98 -26.36 13.11
N LEU A 57 -7.99 -25.65 13.62
CA LEU A 57 -7.83 -24.27 14.11
C LEU A 57 -6.85 -24.20 15.30
N LEU A 58 -6.92 -25.15 16.23
CA LEU A 58 -5.98 -25.24 17.35
C LEU A 58 -4.55 -25.50 16.87
N ALA A 59 -4.34 -26.44 15.94
CA ALA A 59 -3.03 -26.69 15.35
C ALA A 59 -2.49 -25.44 14.64
N LEU A 60 -3.35 -24.72 13.91
CA LEU A 60 -2.98 -23.47 13.23
C LEU A 60 -2.54 -22.40 14.24
N ARG A 61 -3.34 -22.18 15.30
CA ARG A 61 -3.00 -21.24 16.37
C ARG A 61 -1.69 -21.61 17.06
N GLY A 62 -1.49 -22.89 17.35
CA GLY A 62 -0.25 -23.41 17.93
C GLY A 62 0.95 -23.14 17.03
N SER A 63 0.82 -23.43 15.73
CA SER A 63 1.86 -23.13 14.74
C SER A 63 2.20 -21.64 14.68
N LEU A 64 1.19 -20.76 14.63
CA LEU A 64 1.41 -19.32 14.59
C LEU A 64 2.14 -18.81 15.83
N LYS A 65 1.86 -19.38 17.01
CA LYS A 65 2.59 -19.07 18.25
C LYS A 65 4.04 -19.54 18.21
N LEU A 66 4.31 -20.73 17.70
CA LEU A 66 5.67 -21.28 17.57
C LEU A 66 6.55 -20.47 16.61
N THR A 67 5.95 -19.87 15.58
CA THR A 67 6.66 -19.05 14.59
C THR A 67 6.46 -17.55 14.77
N ALA A 68 5.91 -17.12 15.91
CA ALA A 68 5.64 -15.72 16.14
C ALA A 68 6.97 -14.95 16.17
N VAL A 69 7.09 -13.95 15.30
CA VAL A 69 8.20 -12.99 15.30
C VAL A 69 7.61 -11.62 15.59
N PRO A 70 8.28 -10.76 16.39
CA PRO A 70 7.85 -9.39 16.57
C PRO A 70 7.58 -8.72 15.22
N ILE A 71 6.37 -8.20 15.04
CA ILE A 71 6.00 -7.51 13.82
C ILE A 71 6.77 -6.18 13.81
N LYS A 72 7.79 -6.05 12.96
CA LYS A 72 8.42 -4.77 12.68
C LYS A 72 7.42 -3.89 11.92
N ARG A 73 6.77 -2.96 12.61
CA ARG A 73 5.87 -1.98 12.00
C ARG A 73 6.67 -0.74 11.64
N SER A 74 6.44 -0.25 10.43
CA SER A 74 6.86 1.10 10.07
C SER A 74 6.16 2.10 10.97
N PRO A 75 6.87 3.07 11.56
CA PRO A 75 6.22 4.20 12.20
C PRO A 75 5.40 5.01 11.17
N PRO A 76 4.37 5.75 11.64
CA PRO A 76 3.63 6.68 10.80
C PRO A 76 4.52 7.82 10.30
N LEU A 77 4.24 8.32 9.10
CA LEU A 77 4.79 9.59 8.64
C LEU A 77 4.14 10.72 9.44
N LEU A 78 4.93 11.56 10.08
CA LEU A 78 4.42 12.67 10.89
C LEU A 78 4.33 13.96 10.05
N PRO A 79 3.43 14.89 10.40
CA PRO A 79 3.40 16.21 9.77
C PRO A 79 4.75 16.93 9.79
N SER A 80 5.53 16.79 10.86
CA SER A 80 6.88 17.37 10.97
C SER A 80 7.86 16.83 9.91
N HIS A 81 7.75 15.55 9.54
CA HIS A 81 8.56 14.98 8.46
C HIS A 81 8.17 15.58 7.10
N LEU A 82 6.87 15.79 6.85
CA LEU A 82 6.39 16.44 5.63
C LEU A 82 6.85 17.90 5.56
N VAL A 83 6.81 18.62 6.69
CA VAL A 83 7.34 19.99 6.77
C VAL A 83 8.83 20.00 6.46
N SER A 84 9.63 19.12 7.08
CA SER A 84 11.07 19.02 6.79
C SER A 84 11.33 18.74 5.32
N PHE A 85 10.57 17.83 4.70
CA PHE A 85 10.69 17.51 3.28
C PHE A 85 10.31 18.72 2.41
N ALA A 86 9.18 19.36 2.68
CA ALA A 86 8.72 20.53 1.95
C ALA A 86 9.72 21.69 2.06
N THR A 87 10.22 22.00 3.26
CA THR A 87 11.23 23.04 3.48
C THR A 87 12.50 22.74 2.70
N SER A 88 13.00 21.50 2.74
CA SER A 88 14.22 21.13 2.01
C SER A 88 14.06 21.24 0.50
N THR A 89 12.94 20.76 -0.05
CA THR A 89 12.69 20.82 -1.49
C THR A 89 12.46 22.26 -1.96
N LEU A 90 11.66 23.04 -1.21
CA LEU A 90 11.26 24.39 -1.59
C LEU A 90 12.29 25.47 -1.21
N ALA A 91 13.35 25.13 -0.48
CA ALA A 91 14.46 26.05 -0.22
C ALA A 91 15.24 26.38 -1.50
N SER A 92 15.23 25.49 -2.50
CA SER A 92 15.78 25.78 -3.82
C SER A 92 14.87 26.75 -4.57
N PRO A 93 15.41 27.83 -5.18
CA PRO A 93 14.64 28.70 -6.08
C PRO A 93 14.08 27.95 -7.32
N SER A 94 14.72 26.84 -7.69
CA SER A 94 14.32 26.00 -8.82
C SER A 94 14.46 24.52 -8.46
N PRO A 95 13.50 23.96 -7.69
CA PRO A 95 13.57 22.56 -7.30
C PRO A 95 13.50 21.66 -8.54
N SER A 96 14.27 20.57 -8.54
CA SER A 96 14.25 19.62 -9.64
C SER A 96 12.88 18.95 -9.73
N HIS A 97 12.48 18.53 -10.94
CA HIS A 97 11.21 17.83 -11.12
C HIS A 97 11.13 16.57 -10.25
N ASP A 98 12.22 15.81 -10.15
CA ASP A 98 12.30 14.59 -9.36
C ASP A 98 12.13 14.86 -7.84
N ASP A 99 12.63 16.00 -7.32
CA ASP A 99 12.42 16.37 -5.92
C ASP A 99 10.99 16.83 -5.66
N ILE A 100 10.39 17.57 -6.60
CA ILE A 100 8.97 17.95 -6.56
C ILE A 100 8.09 16.69 -6.60
N LEU A 101 8.40 15.73 -7.49
CA LEU A 101 7.69 14.45 -7.58
C LEU A 101 7.76 13.68 -6.27
N ALA A 102 8.96 13.57 -5.67
CA ALA A 102 9.12 12.84 -4.42
C ALA A 102 8.31 13.48 -3.30
N LEU A 103 8.33 14.81 -3.17
CA LEU A 103 7.50 15.53 -2.22
C LEU A 103 6.00 15.33 -2.50
N ALA A 104 5.59 15.38 -3.77
CA ALA A 104 4.20 15.19 -4.18
C ALA A 104 3.69 13.78 -3.86
N ILE A 105 4.50 12.73 -4.04
CA ILE A 105 4.14 11.36 -3.62
C ILE A 105 3.96 11.29 -2.11
N ALA A 106 4.80 11.94 -1.32
CA ALA A 106 4.68 11.96 0.14
C ALA A 106 3.38 12.69 0.58
N VAL A 107 3.10 13.85 -0.02
CA VAL A 107 1.92 14.68 0.25
C VAL A 107 0.64 13.98 -0.18
N ILE A 108 0.58 13.43 -1.38
CA ILE A 108 -0.60 12.72 -1.90
C ILE A 108 -0.79 11.43 -1.10
N GLY A 109 0.26 10.65 -0.84
CA GLY A 109 0.16 9.44 -0.04
C GLY A 109 -0.35 9.68 1.37
N PHE A 110 0.05 10.79 1.98
CA PHE A 110 -0.44 11.21 3.29
C PHE A 110 -1.89 11.72 3.23
N GLY A 111 -2.19 12.66 2.34
CA GLY A 111 -3.52 13.30 2.26
C GLY A 111 -4.63 12.38 1.75
N ALA A 112 -4.31 11.49 0.81
CA ALA A 112 -5.25 10.51 0.24
C ALA A 112 -5.23 9.14 0.93
N LEU A 113 -4.45 8.99 2.02
CA LEU A 113 -4.34 7.72 2.77
C LEU A 113 -3.87 6.54 1.89
N LEU A 114 -3.03 6.80 0.90
CA LEU A 114 -2.54 5.79 -0.02
C LEU A 114 -1.34 5.03 0.54
N ARG A 115 -1.26 3.75 0.18
CA ARG A 115 -0.04 2.96 0.32
C ARG A 115 0.92 3.35 -0.79
N LEU A 116 2.22 3.33 -0.49
CA LEU A 116 3.23 3.65 -1.50
C LEU A 116 3.06 2.85 -2.81
N GLY A 117 2.74 1.56 -2.72
CA GLY A 117 2.57 0.69 -3.89
C GLY A 117 1.43 1.06 -4.84
N GLU A 118 0.57 2.03 -4.46
CA GLU A 118 -0.49 2.57 -5.32
C GLU A 118 0.02 3.73 -6.21
N MET A 119 1.21 4.28 -5.92
CA MET A 119 1.76 5.47 -6.59
C MET A 119 3.10 5.23 -7.29
N VAL A 120 3.81 4.15 -6.97
CA VAL A 120 5.16 3.85 -7.50
C VAL A 120 5.19 2.54 -8.26
N GLU A 121 6.21 2.38 -9.09
CA GLU A 121 6.43 1.16 -9.84
C GLU A 121 6.80 -0.02 -8.89
N PRO A 122 6.12 -1.17 -9.00
CA PRO A 122 6.49 -2.38 -8.28
C PRO A 122 7.92 -2.85 -8.61
N SER A 123 8.60 -3.37 -7.58
CA SER A 123 9.96 -3.89 -7.72
C SER A 123 10.03 -5.14 -8.60
N HIS A 124 9.04 -6.03 -8.51
CA HIS A 124 8.96 -7.24 -9.34
C HIS A 124 8.27 -6.93 -10.67
N LEU A 125 8.84 -7.40 -11.77
CA LEU A 125 8.31 -7.16 -13.12
C LEU A 125 6.91 -7.75 -13.30
N ASP A 126 6.65 -8.94 -12.74
CA ASP A 126 5.35 -9.62 -12.85
C ASP A 126 4.21 -8.87 -12.15
N ASP A 127 4.55 -7.96 -11.21
CA ASP A 127 3.56 -7.13 -10.52
C ASP A 127 3.24 -5.84 -11.29
N ARG A 128 4.01 -5.50 -12.34
CA ARG A 128 3.85 -4.27 -13.12
C ARG A 128 2.71 -4.42 -14.11
N ASP A 129 1.65 -3.68 -13.87
CA ASP A 129 0.47 -3.63 -14.74
C ASP A 129 0.12 -2.16 -15.03
N PRO A 130 0.29 -1.70 -16.28
CA PRO A 130 -0.07 -0.35 -16.73
C PRO A 130 -1.47 0.13 -16.37
N ARG A 131 -2.41 -0.81 -16.16
CA ARG A 131 -3.80 -0.52 -15.80
C ARG A 131 -3.96 -0.13 -14.33
N LYS A 132 -3.00 -0.48 -13.47
CA LYS A 132 -3.03 -0.17 -12.03
C LYS A 132 -2.47 1.21 -11.70
N TYR A 133 -1.80 1.87 -12.64
CA TYR A 133 -1.22 3.19 -12.40
C TYR A 133 -2.24 4.31 -12.59
N ILE A 134 -2.23 5.26 -11.65
CA ILE A 134 -3.10 6.44 -11.66
C ILE A 134 -2.87 7.25 -12.94
N LYS A 135 -3.96 7.58 -13.63
CA LYS A 135 -3.93 8.29 -14.91
C LYS A 135 -3.95 9.79 -14.70
N ARG A 136 -3.10 10.52 -15.42
CA ARG A 136 -3.06 11.98 -15.39
C ARG A 136 -4.42 12.58 -15.76
N THR A 137 -5.12 11.98 -16.73
CA THR A 137 -6.43 12.44 -17.22
C THR A 137 -7.54 12.39 -16.16
N SER A 138 -7.39 11.55 -15.13
CA SER A 138 -8.34 11.53 -14.00
C SER A 138 -8.04 12.61 -12.97
N ALA A 139 -6.82 13.15 -12.96
CA ALA A 139 -6.34 14.04 -11.92
C ALA A 139 -6.67 15.50 -12.21
N HIS A 140 -7.32 16.22 -11.30
CA HIS A 140 -7.63 17.63 -11.47
C HIS A 140 -7.77 18.37 -10.13
N LEU A 141 -7.48 19.67 -10.17
CA LEU A 141 -7.64 20.57 -9.03
C LEU A 141 -8.94 21.36 -9.20
N VAL A 142 -9.68 21.53 -8.12
CA VAL A 142 -10.86 22.41 -8.05
C VAL A 142 -10.52 23.56 -7.11
N GLU A 143 -10.32 24.76 -7.68
CA GLU A 143 -10.09 26.02 -6.96
C GLU A 143 -8.99 26.00 -5.87
N LEU A 144 -8.00 25.12 -5.96
CA LEU A 144 -7.03 24.85 -4.88
C LEU A 144 -7.66 24.51 -3.51
N LYS A 145 -8.92 24.06 -3.52
CA LYS A 145 -9.65 23.53 -2.37
C LYS A 145 -9.66 22.02 -2.38
N GLU A 146 -9.73 21.42 -3.56
CA GLU A 146 -9.80 19.97 -3.70
C GLU A 146 -8.87 19.48 -4.80
N PHE A 147 -8.29 18.31 -4.59
CA PHE A 147 -7.60 17.53 -5.61
C PHE A 147 -8.26 16.18 -5.76
N HIS A 148 -8.69 15.89 -6.98
CA HIS A 148 -9.41 14.69 -7.35
C HIS A 148 -8.55 13.84 -8.26
N PHE A 149 -8.61 12.52 -8.12
CA PHE A 149 -8.11 11.56 -9.10
C PHE A 149 -8.78 10.20 -8.94
N HIS A 150 -8.70 9.38 -9.97
CA HIS A 150 -9.20 8.02 -9.93
C HIS A 150 -8.05 7.05 -9.62
N LEU A 151 -8.17 6.31 -8.51
CA LEU A 151 -7.29 5.20 -8.16
C LEU A 151 -7.79 3.92 -8.85
N PRO A 152 -7.11 3.40 -9.89
CA PRO A 152 -7.64 2.30 -10.70
C PRO A 152 -7.73 0.97 -9.95
N TYR A 153 -6.90 0.80 -8.92
CA TYR A 153 -6.81 -0.46 -8.20
C TYR A 153 -6.36 -0.24 -6.75
N HIS A 154 -7.02 -0.93 -5.83
CA HIS A 154 -6.49 -1.19 -4.50
C HIS A 154 -6.84 -2.61 -4.06
N LYS A 155 -6.02 -3.21 -3.19
CA LYS A 155 -6.15 -4.63 -2.79
C LYS A 155 -7.49 -5.01 -2.15
N ALA A 156 -8.25 -4.03 -1.64
CA ALA A 156 -9.56 -4.25 -1.03
C ALA A 156 -10.72 -4.11 -2.03
N ASP A 157 -10.46 -3.67 -3.26
CA ASP A 157 -11.46 -3.59 -4.32
C ASP A 157 -11.73 -4.98 -4.88
N ARG A 158 -12.86 -5.56 -4.48
CA ARG A 158 -13.34 -6.84 -5.02
C ARG A 158 -14.04 -6.69 -6.37
N SER A 159 -14.43 -5.47 -6.73
CA SER A 159 -15.20 -5.16 -7.92
C SER A 159 -14.35 -4.73 -9.12
N TRP A 160 -13.06 -4.46 -8.89
CA TRP A 160 -12.10 -4.00 -9.90
C TRP A 160 -12.54 -2.70 -10.61
N ARG A 161 -13.28 -1.85 -9.89
CA ARG A 161 -13.78 -0.55 -10.37
C ARG A 161 -12.87 0.61 -10.02
N GLY A 162 -11.92 0.40 -9.10
CA GLY A 162 -11.13 1.48 -8.54
C GLY A 162 -11.91 2.32 -7.53
N SER A 163 -11.40 3.50 -7.23
CA SER A 163 -12.03 4.45 -6.30
C SER A 163 -11.69 5.89 -6.69
N ASP A 164 -12.67 6.77 -6.58
CA ASP A 164 -12.42 8.20 -6.69
C ASP A 164 -11.88 8.71 -5.36
N VAL A 165 -10.78 9.46 -5.45
CA VAL A 165 -10.01 9.91 -4.30
C VAL A 165 -9.99 11.43 -4.29
N VAL A 166 -10.27 12.00 -3.12
CA VAL A 166 -10.30 13.44 -2.89
C VAL A 166 -9.34 13.80 -1.77
N ILE A 167 -8.50 14.81 -2.00
CA ILE A 167 -7.72 15.50 -0.98
C ILE A 167 -8.27 16.91 -0.86
N VAL A 168 -8.68 17.29 0.36
CA VAL A 168 -9.22 18.62 0.65
C VAL A 168 -8.18 19.48 1.35
N ALA A 169 -8.13 20.77 1.00
CA ALA A 169 -7.13 21.72 1.51
C ALA A 169 -7.25 21.93 3.02
N GLU A 170 -8.46 21.86 3.57
CA GLU A 170 -8.78 21.99 4.99
C GLU A 170 -8.09 20.92 5.84
N ASN A 171 -7.77 19.76 5.24
CA ASN A 171 -7.02 18.69 5.89
C ASN A 171 -5.50 18.88 5.78
N SER A 172 -5.01 20.05 5.37
CA SER A 172 -3.57 20.33 5.34
C SER A 172 -3.00 20.50 6.74
N PRO A 173 -1.73 20.10 6.99
CA PRO A 173 -0.98 20.53 8.15
C PRO A 173 -0.91 22.07 8.22
N PRO A 174 -0.99 22.70 9.41
CA PRO A 174 -0.95 24.17 9.53
C PRO A 174 0.29 24.82 8.91
N ALA A 175 1.40 24.08 8.87
CA ALA A 175 2.69 24.58 8.38
C ALA A 175 2.83 24.62 6.85
N PHE A 176 2.02 23.88 6.07
CA PHE A 176 2.05 23.98 4.61
C PHE A 176 0.78 23.41 3.94
N ASN A 177 0.40 23.99 2.80
CA ASN A 177 -0.76 23.56 2.01
C ASN A 177 -0.41 22.37 1.11
N LEU A 178 -1.11 21.23 1.30
CA LEU A 178 -0.92 20.00 0.51
C LEU A 178 -1.17 20.27 -0.98
N LEU A 179 -2.23 20.99 -1.32
CA LEU A 179 -2.63 21.26 -2.70
C LEU A 179 -1.69 22.23 -3.41
N GLY A 180 -0.99 23.10 -2.67
CA GLY A 180 0.08 23.93 -3.22
C GLY A 180 1.22 23.08 -3.81
N VAL A 181 1.62 22.01 -3.11
CA VAL A 181 2.62 21.05 -3.59
C VAL A 181 2.08 20.27 -4.80
N VAL A 182 0.82 19.82 -4.74
CA VAL A 182 0.19 19.11 -5.86
C VAL A 182 0.15 19.97 -7.11
N ALA A 183 -0.25 21.25 -6.99
CA ALA A 183 -0.28 22.20 -8.09
C ALA A 183 1.12 22.44 -8.68
N LEU A 184 2.14 22.58 -7.83
CA LEU A 184 3.53 22.70 -8.26
C LEU A 184 3.98 21.48 -9.07
N TYR A 185 3.66 20.28 -8.59
CA TYR A 185 3.96 19.04 -9.27
C TYR A 185 3.26 18.93 -10.63
N LEU A 186 1.94 19.13 -10.68
CA LEU A 186 1.16 19.05 -11.92
C LEU A 186 1.70 20.00 -12.99
N ARG A 187 2.04 21.25 -12.62
CA ARG A 187 2.66 22.21 -13.57
C ARG A 187 4.01 21.72 -14.08
N SER A 188 4.88 21.23 -13.20
CA SER A 188 6.20 20.72 -13.58
C SER A 188 6.09 19.49 -14.49
N ARG A 189 5.21 18.56 -14.13
CA ARG A 189 4.90 17.33 -14.84
C ARG A 189 4.33 17.60 -16.23
N ASP A 190 3.33 18.45 -16.35
CA ASP A 190 2.64 18.71 -17.62
C ASP A 190 3.53 19.48 -18.59
N ARG A 191 4.45 20.32 -18.08
CA ARG A 191 5.48 20.98 -18.88
C ARG A 191 6.49 20.00 -19.47
N LEU A 192 6.93 19.01 -18.70
CA LEU A 192 7.95 18.04 -19.14
C LEU A 192 7.38 16.91 -19.98
N HIS A 193 6.18 16.45 -19.66
CA HIS A 193 5.61 15.22 -20.21
C HIS A 193 4.11 15.38 -20.54
N PRO A 194 3.73 16.28 -21.46
CA PRO A 194 2.34 16.57 -21.76
C PRO A 194 1.54 15.36 -22.24
N SER A 195 2.17 14.44 -22.98
CA SER A 195 1.53 13.26 -23.59
C SER A 195 1.64 11.97 -22.78
N ASN A 196 2.40 11.94 -21.68
CA ASN A 196 2.51 10.74 -20.87
C ASN A 196 1.16 10.45 -20.19
N PRO A 197 0.66 9.21 -20.12
CA PRO A 197 -0.65 8.93 -19.53
C PRO A 197 -0.64 8.86 -18.00
N TYR A 198 0.52 8.70 -17.37
CA TYR A 198 0.62 8.44 -15.93
C TYR A 198 0.75 9.72 -15.12
N LEU A 199 0.13 9.71 -13.93
CA LEU A 199 0.17 10.84 -13.02
C LEU A 199 1.55 11.02 -12.40
N PHE A 200 2.16 9.95 -11.89
CA PHE A 200 3.46 9.96 -11.22
C PHE A 200 4.56 9.54 -12.18
N ILE A 201 5.36 10.50 -12.64
CA ILE A 201 6.42 10.27 -13.63
C ILE A 201 7.63 11.10 -13.25
N ARG A 202 8.82 10.52 -13.45
CA ARG A 202 10.12 11.16 -13.25
C ARG A 202 10.48 12.04 -14.44
N ALA A 203 11.53 12.83 -14.31
CA ALA A 203 12.00 13.74 -15.34
C ALA A 203 12.44 13.04 -16.64
N ASP A 204 12.80 11.76 -16.56
CA ASP A 204 13.13 10.90 -17.71
C ASP A 204 11.88 10.24 -18.35
N GLY A 205 10.67 10.56 -17.85
CA GLY A 205 9.41 9.99 -18.31
C GLY A 205 9.08 8.61 -17.74
N SER A 206 9.98 8.00 -16.96
CA SER A 206 9.75 6.70 -16.31
C SER A 206 8.84 6.83 -15.08
N LEU A 207 8.23 5.71 -14.68
CA LEU A 207 7.55 5.64 -13.39
C LEU A 207 8.58 5.64 -12.25
N PRO A 208 8.29 6.27 -11.10
CA PRO A 208 9.21 6.26 -9.97
C PRO A 208 9.33 4.86 -9.37
N PRO A 209 10.55 4.28 -9.26
CA PRO A 209 10.74 3.04 -8.53
C PRO A 209 10.47 3.21 -7.03
N ARG A 210 10.04 2.14 -6.37
CA ARG A 210 9.84 2.14 -4.91
C ARG A 210 11.09 2.57 -4.13
N SER A 211 12.27 2.05 -4.47
CA SER A 211 13.52 2.40 -3.80
C SER A 211 13.86 3.88 -3.97
N TRP A 212 13.74 4.38 -5.20
CA TRP A 212 13.98 5.79 -5.55
C TRP A 212 13.21 6.76 -4.65
N PHE A 213 11.95 6.47 -4.34
CA PHE A 213 11.15 7.29 -3.43
C PHE A 213 11.54 7.09 -1.96
N VAL A 214 11.72 5.83 -1.53
CA VAL A 214 12.03 5.51 -0.13
C VAL A 214 13.36 6.12 0.30
N ASP A 215 14.36 6.13 -0.56
CA ASP A 215 15.67 6.69 -0.27
C ASP A 215 15.58 8.21 -0.03
N ARG A 216 14.75 8.92 -0.81
CA ARG A 216 14.45 10.35 -0.61
C ARG A 216 13.64 10.61 0.65
N LEU A 217 12.61 9.80 0.90
CA LEU A 217 11.77 9.94 2.10
C LEU A 217 12.61 9.79 3.38
N ARG A 218 13.57 8.87 3.39
CA ARG A 218 14.42 8.58 4.56
C ARG A 218 15.33 9.72 4.96
N LEU A 219 15.61 10.68 4.07
CA LEU A 219 16.35 11.89 4.43
C LEU A 219 15.57 12.73 5.47
N HIS A 220 14.24 12.65 5.45
CA HIS A 220 13.35 13.41 6.34
C HIS A 220 12.63 12.55 7.37
N ALA A 221 12.50 11.24 7.10
CA ALA A 221 11.81 10.29 7.95
C ALA A 221 12.57 8.93 7.98
N PRO A 222 13.74 8.84 8.64
CA PRO A 222 14.66 7.70 8.49
C PRO A 222 14.06 6.32 8.81
N LEU A 223 13.14 6.28 9.78
CA LEU A 223 12.51 5.04 10.23
C LEU A 223 11.24 4.69 9.43
N VAL A 224 10.71 5.63 8.64
CA VAL A 224 9.45 5.45 7.92
C VAL A 224 9.69 4.66 6.63
N SER A 225 8.86 3.64 6.43
CA SER A 225 8.74 2.93 5.16
C SER A 225 7.54 3.47 4.36
N GLY A 226 7.37 3.01 3.11
CA GLY A 226 6.21 3.35 2.29
C GLY A 226 4.83 3.01 2.88
N HIS A 227 4.75 2.21 3.95
CA HIS A 227 3.48 1.98 4.68
C HIS A 227 3.13 3.11 5.65
N GLY A 228 4.11 3.92 6.05
CA GLY A 228 3.91 5.00 7.00
C GLY A 228 3.13 6.18 6.45
N LEU A 229 3.03 6.35 5.12
CA LEU A 229 2.26 7.42 4.48
C LEU A 229 0.79 7.37 4.90
N ARG A 230 0.11 6.26 4.57
CA ARG A 230 -1.28 5.99 4.96
C ARG A 230 -1.50 6.03 6.47
N ALA A 231 -0.62 5.39 7.24
CA ALA A 231 -0.76 5.36 8.69
C ALA A 231 -0.66 6.77 9.29
N GLY A 232 0.29 7.57 8.80
CA GLY A 232 0.49 8.96 9.18
C GLY A 232 -0.71 9.84 8.88
N GLY A 233 -1.19 9.79 7.63
CA GLY A 233 -2.37 10.55 7.21
C GLY A 233 -3.60 10.20 8.04
N ALA A 234 -3.86 8.90 8.26
CA ALA A 234 -5.02 8.45 9.01
C ALA A 234 -4.97 8.91 10.48
N THR A 235 -3.79 8.83 11.11
CA THR A 235 -3.58 9.34 12.48
C THR A 235 -3.76 10.85 12.53
N TYR A 236 -3.26 11.58 11.54
CA TYR A 236 -3.40 13.03 11.48
C TYR A 236 -4.87 13.46 11.32
N LEU A 237 -5.59 12.89 10.35
CA LEU A 237 -7.01 13.17 10.14
C LEU A 237 -7.84 12.88 11.41
N ALA A 238 -7.57 11.75 12.06
CA ALA A 238 -8.20 11.44 13.34
C ALA A 238 -7.88 12.49 14.42
N SER A 239 -6.63 12.98 14.47
CA SER A 239 -6.21 13.99 15.46
C SER A 239 -6.86 15.36 15.26
N ILE A 240 -7.27 15.70 14.04
CA ILE A 240 -7.98 16.95 13.73
C ILE A 240 -9.51 16.78 13.73
N GLY A 241 -10.01 15.62 14.19
CA GLY A 241 -11.45 15.36 14.34
C GLY A 241 -12.18 14.99 13.05
N THR A 242 -11.48 14.57 11.99
CA THR A 242 -12.13 14.08 10.76
C THR A 242 -12.95 12.82 11.07
N SER A 243 -14.19 12.76 10.58
CA SER A 243 -15.05 11.59 10.76
C SER A 243 -14.41 10.31 10.20
N ALA A 244 -14.54 9.21 10.94
CA ALA A 244 -14.06 7.89 10.55
C ALA A 244 -14.62 7.42 9.19
N SER A 245 -15.78 7.95 8.75
CA SER A 245 -16.33 7.66 7.42
C SER A 245 -15.41 8.08 6.27
N PHE A 246 -14.55 9.07 6.50
CA PHE A 246 -13.57 9.60 5.53
C PHE A 246 -12.15 9.05 5.73
N ILE A 247 -11.90 8.29 6.81
CA ILE A 247 -10.62 7.65 7.09
C ILE A 247 -10.71 6.17 6.73
N LYS A 248 -10.56 5.84 5.44
CA LYS A 248 -10.79 4.49 4.91
C LYS A 248 -9.60 3.82 4.24
#